data_AF-A0A1B7MDS5-F1
#
_entry.id   AF-A0A1B7MDS5-F1
#
_cell.length_a   1.000
_cell.length_b   1.000
_cell.length_c   1.000
_cell.angle_alpha   90.00
_cell.angle_beta   90.00
_cell.angle_gamma   90.00
#
_symmetry.space_group_name_H-M   'P 1'
#
loop_
_entity.id
_entity.type
_entity.pdbx_description
1 polymer ?
#
loop_
_entity_poly.entity_id
_entity_poly.type
_entity_poly.pdbx_seq_one_letter_code
_entity_poly.pdbx_strand_id
1 'polypeptide(L)'
;MSTTKKTTTASINVVMPSSAVLGNGTDSGDECIAPFKTPHFLWDCQLDGPSLSSSLCVQALIDHGSHVVLIDEKLVDRLGLRRCRFSKPEEVSVALQGDS
;
A
#
# COMPACT_ATOMS: atom_id res chain seq x y z
N MET A 1 6.44 28.08 17.45
CA MET A 1 5.16 28.03 16.72
C MET A 1 5.34 27.04 15.56
N SER A 2 4.85 25.81 15.72
CA SER A 2 4.97 24.78 14.69
C SER A 2 3.73 24.82 13.81
N THR A 3 3.89 25.11 12.53
CA THR A 3 2.81 25.10 11.54
C THR A 3 2.65 23.67 11.01
N THR A 4 1.57 23.00 11.40
CA THR A 4 1.15 21.74 10.79
C THR A 4 0.58 22.03 9.40
N LYS A 5 1.29 21.58 8.37
CA LYS A 5 0.84 21.66 6.98
C LYS A 5 -0.14 20.50 6.75
N LYS A 6 -1.44 20.80 6.65
CA LYS A 6 -2.48 19.83 6.30
C LYS A 6 -2.36 19.50 4.82
N THR A 7 -1.81 18.33 4.49
CA THR A 7 -1.74 17.86 3.11
C THR A 7 -3.12 17.36 2.70
N THR A 8 -3.82 18.13 1.88
CA THR A 8 -5.11 17.73 1.29
C THR A 8 -4.83 16.93 0.03
N THR A 9 -5.02 15.60 0.08
CA THR A 9 -4.91 14.72 -1.08
C THR A 9 -6.17 14.84 -1.94
N ALA A 10 -6.03 15.24 -3.20
CA ALA A 10 -7.16 15.29 -4.15
C ALA A 10 -7.57 13.87 -4.56
N SER A 11 -8.85 13.52 -4.40
CA SER A 11 -9.41 12.25 -4.85
C SER A 11 -9.72 12.30 -6.35
N ILE A 12 -9.13 11.40 -7.12
CA ILE A 12 -9.52 11.15 -8.51
C ILE A 12 -10.67 10.14 -8.47
N ASN A 13 -11.77 10.41 -9.18
CA ASN A 13 -12.95 9.55 -9.22
C ASN A 13 -13.04 8.81 -10.56
N VAL A 14 -13.56 7.58 -10.55
CA VAL A 14 -13.95 6.87 -11.78
C VAL A 14 -15.46 6.96 -11.94
N VAL A 15 -15.91 7.35 -13.12
CA VAL A 15 -17.32 7.24 -13.52
C VAL A 15 -17.41 6.03 -14.45
N MET A 16 -18.08 4.96 -13.97
CA MET A 16 -18.42 3.84 -14.84
C MET A 16 -19.66 4.24 -15.65
N PRO A 17 -19.65 4.16 -16.99
CA PRO A 17 -20.83 4.51 -17.78
C PRO A 17 -21.95 3.50 -17.51
N SER A 18 -23.01 3.97 -16.85
CA SER A 18 -24.25 3.22 -16.62
C SER A 18 -25.01 3.05 -17.93
N SER A 19 -24.69 2.03 -18.74
CA SER A 19 -25.64 1.28 -19.58
C SER A 19 -24.95 0.45 -20.68
N ALA A 20 -24.81 -0.85 -20.41
CA ALA A 20 -24.94 -1.88 -21.45
C ALA A 20 -26.00 -2.92 -21.04
N VAL A 21 -27.09 -2.49 -20.38
CA VAL A 21 -28.30 -3.30 -20.15
C VAL A 21 -29.53 -2.38 -20.14
N LEU A 22 -30.46 -2.62 -21.08
CA LEU A 22 -31.81 -2.04 -21.10
C LEU A 22 -32.66 -2.71 -20.03
N GLY A 23 -32.81 -2.09 -18.86
CA GLY A 23 -33.73 -2.53 -17.80
C GLY A 23 -34.72 -1.41 -17.45
N ASN A 24 -36.02 -1.66 -17.66
CA ASN A 24 -37.09 -0.71 -17.34
C ASN A 24 -37.54 -0.87 -15.88
N GLY A 25 -36.69 -0.46 -14.94
CA GLY A 25 -36.98 -0.52 -13.51
C GLY A 25 -36.32 0.64 -12.80
N THR A 26 -37.15 1.48 -12.15
CA THR A 26 -36.78 2.62 -11.32
C THR A 26 -35.75 2.24 -10.26
N ASP A 27 -34.47 2.45 -10.58
CA ASP A 27 -33.40 2.44 -9.61
C ASP A 27 -33.06 3.91 -9.34
N SER A 28 -33.47 4.42 -8.18
CA SER A 28 -32.86 5.63 -7.61
C SER A 28 -31.50 5.21 -7.04
N GLY A 29 -30.64 4.68 -7.91
CA GLY A 29 -29.31 4.23 -7.55
C GLY A 29 -28.43 5.46 -7.44
N ASP A 30 -28.03 5.81 -6.22
CA ASP A 30 -26.91 6.73 -6.03
C ASP A 30 -25.76 6.23 -6.89
N GLU A 31 -25.34 7.06 -7.83
CA GLU A 31 -24.24 6.76 -8.75
C GLU A 31 -23.03 6.34 -7.90
N CYS A 32 -22.64 5.06 -7.96
CA CYS A 32 -21.57 4.52 -7.12
C CYS A 32 -20.22 5.04 -7.62
N ILE A 33 -19.88 6.27 -7.24
CA ILE A 33 -18.61 6.90 -7.57
C ILE A 33 -17.56 6.35 -6.60
N ALA A 34 -16.88 5.29 -7.02
CA ALA A 34 -15.71 4.80 -6.30
C ALA A 34 -14.49 5.70 -6.60
N PRO A 35 -13.67 6.02 -5.58
CA PRO A 35 -12.42 6.73 -5.83
C PRO A 35 -11.48 5.85 -6.65
N PHE A 36 -10.86 6.42 -7.68
CA PHE A 36 -9.82 5.78 -8.50
C PHE A 36 -8.58 5.42 -7.69
N LYS A 37 -8.30 6.21 -6.64
CA LYS A 37 -7.19 5.97 -5.71
C LYS A 37 -7.66 6.21 -4.29
N THR A 38 -7.37 5.24 -3.42
CA THR A 38 -7.45 5.42 -1.98
C THR A 38 -6.06 5.77 -1.43
N PRO A 39 -5.97 6.53 -0.34
CA PRO A 39 -4.70 6.73 0.35
C PRO A 39 -4.08 5.39 0.72
N HIS A 40 -2.76 5.28 0.55
CA HIS A 40 -2.01 4.12 1.02
C HIS A 40 -2.10 3.98 2.53
N PHE A 41 -2.20 2.73 3.00
CA PHE A 41 -2.15 2.45 4.43
C PHE A 41 -0.68 2.35 4.87
N LEU A 42 -0.22 3.38 5.57
CA LEU A 42 1.15 3.46 6.08
C LEU A 42 1.20 3.10 7.55
N TRP A 43 2.23 2.36 7.94
CA TRP A 43 2.51 1.98 9.31
C TRP A 43 3.87 2.54 9.75
N ASP A 44 3.87 3.35 10.80
CA ASP A 44 5.10 3.80 11.45
C ASP A 44 5.72 2.64 12.22
N CYS A 45 6.91 2.20 11.81
CA CYS A 45 7.63 1.10 12.44
C CYS A 45 9.05 1.50 12.83
N GLN A 46 9.55 0.85 13.89
CA GLN A 46 10.93 0.99 14.35
C GLN A 46 11.74 -0.20 13.84
N LEU A 47 12.84 0.09 13.15
CA LEU A 47 13.75 -0.89 12.60
C LEU A 47 15.10 -0.83 13.30
N ASP A 48 15.64 -2.00 13.63
CA ASP A 48 17.01 -2.16 14.12
C ASP A 48 17.90 -2.75 13.02
N GLY A 49 19.21 -2.55 13.16
CA GLY A 49 20.17 -3.10 12.20
C GLY A 49 21.59 -3.06 12.73
N PRO A 50 22.49 -3.93 12.22
CA PRO A 50 23.89 -4.00 12.65
C PRO A 50 24.66 -2.68 12.56
N SER A 51 24.25 -1.78 11.66
CA SER A 51 24.91 -0.46 11.48
C SER A 51 24.25 0.67 12.26
N LEU A 52 23.21 0.40 13.04
CA LEU A 52 22.50 1.41 13.83
C LEU A 52 22.93 1.37 15.31
N SER A 53 23.11 2.55 15.90
CA SER A 53 23.31 2.71 17.35
C SER A 53 21.98 2.87 18.11
N SER A 54 20.88 3.14 17.40
CA SER A 54 19.51 3.23 17.94
C SER A 54 18.50 2.92 16.83
N SER A 55 17.29 2.52 17.22
CA SER A 55 16.23 2.17 16.27
C SER A 55 15.89 3.32 15.32
N LEU A 56 15.63 2.96 14.07
CA LEU A 56 15.25 3.86 13.00
C LEU A 56 13.73 3.82 12.78
N CYS A 57 13.06 4.97 12.90
CA CYS A 57 11.65 5.09 12.53
C CYS A 57 11.51 5.20 11.00
N VAL A 58 10.65 4.37 10.39
CA VAL A 58 10.28 4.43 8.98
C VAL A 58 8.77 4.27 8.80
N GLN A 59 8.25 4.69 7.65
CA GLN A 59 6.87 4.40 7.25
C GLN A 59 6.87 3.23 6.26
N ALA A 60 6.24 2.13 6.65
CA ALA A 60 6.05 0.96 5.81
C ALA A 60 4.68 0.99 5.13
N LEU A 61 4.60 0.58 3.87
CA LEU A 61 3.34 0.35 3.18
C LEU A 61 2.78 -1.01 3.61
N ILE A 62 1.53 -1.05 4.09
CA ILE A 62 0.82 -2.31 4.25
C ILE A 62 0.26 -2.73 2.90
N ASP A 63 0.84 -3.79 2.34
CA ASP A 63 0.44 -4.38 1.06
C ASP A 63 -0.08 -5.80 1.26
N HIS A 64 -1.38 -5.99 1.06
CA HIS A 64 -2.04 -7.29 1.11
C HIS A 64 -1.65 -8.19 -0.09
N GLY A 65 -1.13 -7.61 -1.16
CA GLY A 65 -0.68 -8.32 -2.36
C GLY A 65 0.71 -8.95 -2.23
N SER A 66 1.46 -8.64 -1.16
CA SER A 66 2.84 -9.11 -1.00
C SER A 66 3.01 -9.95 0.27
N HIS A 67 3.15 -11.26 0.10
CA HIS A 67 3.50 -12.20 1.18
C HIS A 67 4.93 -12.00 1.77
N VAL A 68 5.74 -11.12 1.18
CA VAL A 68 7.09 -10.78 1.65
C VAL A 68 7.22 -9.29 1.96
N VAL A 69 8.17 -8.96 2.84
CA VAL A 69 8.55 -7.57 3.13
C VAL A 69 9.54 -7.09 2.08
N LEU A 70 9.15 -6.07 1.32
CA LEU A 70 10.03 -5.40 0.36
C LEU A 70 10.76 -4.25 1.05
N ILE A 71 12.09 -4.23 0.94
CA ILE A 71 12.96 -3.22 1.56
C ILE A 71 13.78 -2.53 0.47
N ASP A 72 13.77 -1.20 0.45
CA ASP A 72 14.60 -0.39 -0.45
C ASP A 72 16.10 -0.66 -0.22
N GLU A 73 16.88 -0.72 -1.30
CA GLU A 73 18.31 -1.05 -1.21
C GLU A 73 19.10 -0.06 -0.36
N LYS A 74 18.76 1.22 -0.37
CA LYS A 74 19.44 2.23 0.47
C LYS A 74 19.10 2.03 1.93
N LEU A 75 17.89 1.56 2.23
CA LEU A 75 17.50 1.20 3.59
C LEU A 75 18.25 -0.05 4.07
N VAL A 76 18.44 -1.05 3.20
CA VAL A 76 19.29 -2.22 3.48
C VAL A 76 20.72 -1.80 3.84
N ASP A 77 21.32 -0.90 3.05
CA ASP A 77 22.67 -0.39 3.31
C ASP A 77 22.74 0.39 4.62
N ARG A 78 21.74 1.25 4.88
CA ARG A 78 21.68 2.05 6.11
C ARG A 78 21.53 1.19 7.36
N LEU A 79 20.76 0.11 7.27
CA LEU A 79 20.57 -0.85 8.36
C LEU A 79 21.80 -1.75 8.55
N GLY A 80 22.66 -1.90 7.54
CA GLY A 80 23.79 -2.81 7.57
C GLY A 80 23.38 -4.27 7.39
N LEU A 81 22.29 -4.53 6.66
CA LEU A 81 21.79 -5.90 6.47
C LEU A 81 22.62 -6.66 5.44
N ARG A 82 22.85 -7.94 5.72
CA ARG A 82 23.52 -8.85 4.78
C ARG A 82 22.54 -9.24 3.67
N ARG A 83 22.94 -9.08 2.41
CA ARG A 83 22.21 -9.59 1.24
C ARG A 83 22.59 -11.04 0.97
N CYS A 84 21.62 -11.92 0.97
CA CYS A 84 21.78 -13.33 0.64
C CYS A 84 21.02 -13.63 -0.65
N ARG A 85 21.65 -14.37 -1.58
CA ARG A 85 20.96 -14.82 -2.79
C ARG A 85 20.18 -16.09 -2.46
N PHE A 86 18.90 -16.12 -2.80
CA PHE A 86 18.12 -17.33 -2.69
C PHE A 86 18.70 -18.42 -3.61
N SER A 87 18.70 -19.67 -3.13
CA SER A 87 19.18 -20.82 -3.90
C SER A 87 18.26 -21.17 -5.07
N LYS A 88 17.00 -20.73 -5.00
CA LYS A 88 15.98 -20.83 -6.05
C LYS A 88 15.19 -19.52 -6.10
N PRO A 89 14.61 -19.14 -7.25
CA PRO A 89 13.66 -18.03 -7.29
C PRO A 89 12.47 -18.30 -6.36
N GLU A 90 12.04 -17.28 -5.63
CA GLU A 90 10.82 -17.34 -4.82
C GLU A 90 9.63 -16.92 -5.70
N GLU A 91 8.57 -17.73 -5.69
CA GLU A 91 7.33 -17.38 -6.38
C GLU A 91 6.55 -16.38 -5.54
N VAL A 92 6.10 -15.29 -6.16
CA VAL A 92 5.37 -14.24 -5.44
C VAL A 92 3.90 -14.61 -5.33
N SER A 93 3.39 -14.74 -4.10
CA SER A 93 1.98 -14.97 -3.78
C SER A 93 1.32 -13.80 -3.05
N VAL A 94 0.00 -13.79 -3.04
CA VAL A 94 -0.82 -12.83 -2.29
C VAL A 94 -0.73 -13.16 -0.79
N ALA A 95 -0.55 -12.14 0.06
CA ALA A 95 -0.38 -12.36 1.49
C ALA A 95 -1.67 -12.83 2.17
N LEU A 96 -2.81 -12.29 1.73
CA LEU A 96 -4.12 -12.55 2.29
C LEU A 96 -5.07 -13.01 1.19
N GLN A 97 -5.42 -14.28 1.19
CA GLN A 97 -6.49 -14.82 0.36
C GLN A 97 -7.76 -14.85 1.20
N GLY A 98 -8.82 -14.17 0.74
CA GLY A 98 -10.10 -14.20 1.43
C GLY A 98 -10.82 -15.52 1.19
N ASP A 99 -11.39 -16.10 2.25
CA ASP A 99 -12.33 -17.21 2.13
C ASP A 99 -13.62 -16.65 1.54
N SER A 100 -13.88 -16.95 0.26
CA SER A 100 -15.12 -16.59 -0.44
C SER A 100 -16.14 -17.71 -0.34
#